data_AF-A0A224Y9S2-F1
#
_entry.id   AF-A0A224Y9S2-F1
#
_cell.length_a   1.000
_cell.length_b   1.000
_cell.length_c   1.000
_cell.angle_alpha   90.00
_cell.angle_beta   90.00
_cell.angle_gamma   90.00
#
_symmetry.space_group_name_H-M   'P 1'
#
loop_
_entity.id
_entity.type
_entity.pdbx_description
1 polymer ?
#
loop_
_entity_poly.entity_id
_entity_poly.type
_entity_poly.pdbx_seq_one_letter_code
_entity_poly.pdbx_strand_id
1 'polypeptide(L)'
;MSPLGSTVILIGAIAGALSASWNSSSVYTGNYGFFNMANLPKLYCYAWTYVWGHGWEYRFHPNGTPCWLSLIRRNVGYCSQGRCIAHKTPEIPGCREVHMGEGYLTKCHSTTCDGVACINLLTKPTSAIAGICKNGRCVPFYDLTYPEQKLAHPYRYQKCQEKEHYGRNVLSNCYYYCNMDNAWYHGYYSSNLTSSCYLANPTPDRELGWCCQGRCLEMAHCLAS
;
A
#
# COMPACT_ATOMS: atom_id res chain seq x y z
N MET A 1 36.53 -27.89 53.33
CA MET A 1 35.09 -28.20 53.23
C MET A 1 34.35 -26.87 53.04
N SER A 2 33.75 -26.67 51.87
CA SER A 2 32.71 -25.64 51.63
C SER A 2 31.45 -25.96 52.48
N PRO A 3 30.35 -25.16 52.53
CA PRO A 3 30.02 -23.97 51.71
C PRO A 3 29.19 -22.82 52.38
N LEU A 4 29.12 -21.70 51.63
CA LEU A 4 27.97 -20.81 51.31
C LEU A 4 27.14 -20.09 52.41
N GLY A 5 27.02 -18.76 52.24
CA GLY A 5 25.87 -17.99 52.72
C GLY A 5 26.07 -16.48 52.83
N SER A 6 26.40 -15.77 51.75
CA SER A 6 26.38 -14.29 51.74
C SER A 6 25.75 -13.77 50.45
N THR A 7 24.42 -13.77 50.46
CA THR A 7 23.58 -12.99 49.55
C THR A 7 23.36 -11.60 50.14
N VAL A 8 23.16 -10.63 49.24
CA VAL A 8 22.72 -9.24 49.48
C VAL A 8 23.86 -8.25 49.80
N ILE A 9 24.39 -7.61 48.76
CA ILE A 9 24.45 -6.15 48.52
C ILE A 9 25.30 -6.00 47.24
N LEU A 10 24.66 -5.96 46.07
CA LEU A 10 25.29 -5.42 44.86
C LEU A 10 24.25 -5.07 43.78
N ILE A 11 23.37 -4.10 44.05
CA ILE A 11 22.63 -3.40 42.99
C ILE A 11 22.63 -1.92 43.35
N GLY A 12 23.57 -1.17 42.79
CA GLY A 12 23.60 0.28 42.94
C GLY A 12 24.99 0.87 42.75
N ALA A 13 25.58 0.79 41.55
CA ALA A 13 26.64 1.70 41.07
C ALA A 13 27.19 1.36 39.65
N ILE A 14 26.40 0.83 38.71
CA ILE A 14 26.86 0.70 37.30
C ILE A 14 25.77 1.20 36.33
N ALA A 15 25.34 2.45 36.51
CA ALA A 15 24.52 3.16 35.52
C ALA A 15 25.16 4.50 35.06
N GLY A 16 26.43 4.74 35.41
CA GLY A 16 27.07 6.05 35.26
C GLY A 16 28.31 6.13 34.35
N ALA A 17 28.72 5.06 33.67
CA ALA A 17 30.05 5.02 33.04
C ALA A 17 30.14 4.52 31.60
N LEU A 18 29.08 4.61 30.78
CA LEU A 18 29.15 4.22 29.35
C LEU A 18 28.57 5.23 28.35
N SER A 19 28.22 6.45 28.77
CA SER A 19 27.76 7.49 27.83
C SER A 19 28.89 8.34 27.21
N ALA A 20 30.15 8.07 27.55
CA ALA A 20 31.30 8.88 27.11
C ALA A 20 32.41 8.03 26.45
N SER A 21 32.05 7.37 25.37
CA SER A 21 32.89 6.92 24.25
C SER A 21 31.89 6.09 23.43
N TRP A 22 31.61 6.37 22.18
CA TRP A 22 32.45 6.06 21.05
C TRP A 22 31.95 6.93 19.89
N ASN A 23 32.45 8.17 19.84
CA ASN A 23 32.43 8.99 18.65
C ASN A 23 33.76 8.72 17.92
N SER A 24 33.81 7.73 17.03
CA SER A 24 34.78 7.64 15.92
C SER A 24 34.77 6.26 15.25
N SER A 25 34.51 6.27 13.94
CA SER A 25 35.04 5.35 12.91
C SER A 25 34.58 3.88 12.97
N SER A 26 33.62 3.47 12.14
CA SER A 26 33.78 3.01 10.74
C SER A 26 34.01 1.50 10.61
N VAL A 27 33.31 0.91 9.63
CA VAL A 27 33.65 -0.32 8.90
C VAL A 27 33.16 -1.65 9.52
N TYR A 28 32.06 -2.12 8.92
CA TYR A 28 31.62 -3.51 8.75
C TYR A 28 31.07 -4.33 9.92
N THR A 29 29.97 -5.03 9.58
CA THR A 29 29.19 -6.06 10.31
C THR A 29 28.21 -5.51 11.35
N GLY A 30 26.91 -5.81 11.33
CA GLY A 30 26.10 -6.56 10.38
C GLY A 30 24.61 -6.35 10.69
N ASN A 31 23.77 -6.70 9.73
CA ASN A 31 22.31 -6.79 9.78
C ASN A 31 21.74 -7.05 11.19
N TYR A 32 20.80 -6.20 11.63
CA TYR A 32 19.42 -6.54 12.01
C TYR A 32 18.78 -5.38 12.78
N GLY A 33 17.69 -4.81 12.22
CA GLY A 33 16.56 -4.35 13.04
C GLY A 33 16.53 -2.89 13.52
N PHE A 34 16.54 -1.92 12.62
CA PHE A 34 15.82 -0.65 12.90
C PHE A 34 14.37 -0.80 12.42
N PHE A 35 13.48 -1.20 13.33
CA PHE A 35 12.05 -1.29 13.04
C PHE A 35 11.46 0.11 12.80
N ASN A 36 11.01 0.36 11.58
CA ASN A 36 10.18 1.50 11.22
C ASN A 36 8.84 1.44 12.00
N MET A 37 8.76 2.06 13.18
CA MET A 37 7.56 2.12 14.04
C MET A 37 6.34 2.81 13.37
N ALA A 38 6.55 3.46 12.23
CA ALA A 38 5.51 4.08 11.43
C ALA A 38 4.53 3.06 10.79
N ASN A 39 4.99 1.83 10.53
CA ASN A 39 4.21 0.80 9.82
C ASN A 39 3.53 -0.21 10.74
N LEU A 40 3.71 -0.10 12.06
CA LEU A 40 3.05 -1.00 13.02
C LEU A 40 1.58 -0.64 13.16
N PRO A 41 0.67 -1.63 13.12
CA PRO A 41 -0.75 -1.37 13.28
C PRO A 41 -1.04 -0.72 14.63
N LYS A 42 -1.72 0.43 14.60
CA LYS A 42 -2.09 1.19 15.79
C LYS A 42 -3.25 0.51 16.51
N LEU A 43 -3.23 0.53 17.84
CA LEU A 43 -4.35 -0.02 18.63
C LEU A 43 -5.62 0.80 18.43
N TYR A 44 -5.46 2.10 18.20
CA TYR A 44 -6.54 3.06 17.96
C TYR A 44 -6.20 3.95 16.76
N CYS A 45 -7.23 4.49 16.12
CA CYS A 45 -7.09 5.43 15.00
C CYS A 45 -7.05 6.89 15.43
N TYR A 46 -6.70 7.12 16.69
CA TYR A 46 -6.46 8.41 17.28
C TYR A 46 -5.31 8.30 18.28
N ALA A 47 -4.62 9.40 18.50
CA ALA A 47 -3.61 9.53 19.53
C ALA A 47 -3.81 10.84 20.29
N TRP A 48 -3.37 10.83 21.55
CA TRP A 48 -3.26 12.03 22.37
C TRP A 48 -1.95 12.73 22.01
N THR A 49 -2.04 13.97 21.55
CA THR A 49 -0.87 14.80 21.26
C THR A 49 -0.90 16.02 22.16
N TYR A 50 0.20 16.28 22.86
CA TYR A 50 0.34 17.48 23.66
C TYR A 50 0.65 18.67 22.73
N VAL A 51 -0.21 19.67 22.75
CA VAL A 51 -0.03 20.94 22.05
C VAL A 51 0.34 21.99 23.08
N TRP A 52 1.52 22.57 22.90
CA TRP A 52 2.02 23.58 23.80
C TRP A 52 1.05 24.78 23.85
N GLY A 53 0.62 25.15 25.06
CA GLY A 53 -0.37 26.22 25.28
C GLY A 53 -1.85 25.80 25.24
N HIS A 54 -2.19 24.64 24.69
CA HIS A 54 -3.58 24.14 24.57
C HIS A 54 -3.84 22.84 25.33
N GLY A 55 -2.78 22.20 25.85
CA GLY A 55 -2.89 20.96 26.61
C GLY A 55 -2.95 19.74 25.70
N TRP A 56 -3.64 18.70 26.14
CA TRP A 56 -3.75 17.47 25.37
C TRP A 56 -4.93 17.53 24.40
N GLU A 57 -4.67 17.23 23.13
CA GLU A 57 -5.70 17.16 22.10
C GLU A 57 -5.78 15.77 21.49
N TYR A 58 -6.99 15.36 21.14
CA TYR A 58 -7.24 14.18 20.32
C TYR A 58 -6.94 14.50 18.86
N ARG A 59 -6.00 13.76 18.25
CA ARG A 59 -5.77 13.80 16.81
C ARG A 59 -6.00 12.45 16.19
N PHE A 60 -6.79 12.43 15.11
CA PHE A 60 -6.98 11.23 14.31
C PHE A 60 -5.72 10.90 13.52
N HIS A 61 -5.40 9.61 13.44
CA HIS A 61 -4.37 9.15 12.52
C HIS A 61 -4.84 9.35 11.07
N PRO A 62 -3.91 9.60 10.12
CA PRO A 62 -4.25 9.73 8.70
C PRO A 62 -5.08 8.55 8.19
N ASN A 63 -6.03 8.83 7.29
CA ASN A 63 -6.81 7.78 6.64
C ASN A 63 -5.86 6.82 5.92
N GLY A 64 -6.04 5.50 6.12
CA GLY A 64 -5.15 4.48 5.60
C GLY A 64 -4.01 4.05 6.55
N THR A 65 -3.92 4.61 7.76
CA THR A 65 -2.99 4.11 8.78
C THR A 65 -3.40 2.70 9.23
N PRO A 66 -2.50 1.69 9.27
CA PRO A 66 -2.87 0.35 9.72
C PRO A 66 -3.27 0.35 11.19
N CYS A 67 -4.29 -0.45 11.55
CA CYS A 67 -4.82 -0.52 12.91
C CYS A 67 -5.32 -1.93 13.27
N TRP A 68 -5.45 -2.23 14.57
CA TRP A 68 -5.98 -3.52 15.04
C TRP A 68 -7.51 -3.49 15.14
N LEU A 69 -8.18 -4.47 14.51
CA LEU A 69 -9.65 -4.58 14.51
C LEU A 69 -10.23 -5.21 15.77
N SER A 70 -9.39 -5.91 16.52
CA SER A 70 -9.73 -6.55 17.78
C SER A 70 -8.58 -6.35 18.74
N LEU A 71 -8.89 -6.32 20.05
CA LEU A 71 -7.89 -6.37 21.12
C LEU A 71 -7.02 -7.63 21.04
N ILE A 72 -7.52 -8.68 20.37
CA ILE A 72 -6.76 -9.87 20.01
C ILE A 72 -6.07 -9.59 18.66
N ARG A 73 -4.73 -9.47 18.69
CA ARG A 73 -3.83 -9.07 17.57
C ARG A 73 -3.81 -10.03 16.37
N ARG A 74 -4.95 -10.34 15.78
CA ARG A 74 -5.08 -11.27 14.65
C ARG A 74 -5.54 -10.60 13.36
N ASN A 75 -6.28 -9.50 13.46
CA ASN A 75 -6.88 -8.84 12.29
C ASN A 75 -6.45 -7.38 12.21
N VAL A 76 -5.82 -7.01 11.10
CA VAL A 76 -5.39 -5.63 10.79
C VAL A 76 -6.40 -4.98 9.85
N GLY A 77 -6.84 -3.78 10.19
CA GLY A 77 -7.66 -2.89 9.38
C GLY A 77 -6.92 -1.58 9.08
N TYR A 78 -7.67 -0.57 8.65
CA TYR A 78 -7.14 0.76 8.36
C TYR A 78 -7.98 1.85 9.01
N CYS A 79 -7.34 2.97 9.34
CA CYS A 79 -8.02 4.12 9.92
C CYS A 79 -8.84 4.85 8.87
N SER A 80 -10.10 5.15 9.21
CA SER A 80 -10.97 6.06 8.46
C SER A 80 -11.80 6.86 9.46
N GLN A 81 -11.67 8.19 9.42
CA GLN A 81 -12.40 9.11 10.32
C GLN A 81 -12.29 8.72 11.81
N GLY A 82 -11.09 8.31 12.25
CA GLY A 82 -10.86 7.94 13.65
C GLY A 82 -11.32 6.54 14.06
N ARG A 83 -11.83 5.72 13.14
CA ARG A 83 -12.25 4.33 13.40
C ARG A 83 -11.35 3.35 12.65
N CYS A 84 -11.05 2.21 13.28
CA CYS A 84 -10.37 1.11 12.62
C CYS A 84 -11.40 0.28 11.83
N ILE A 85 -11.36 0.38 10.51
CA ILE A 85 -12.26 -0.36 9.63
C ILE A 85 -11.54 -1.57 9.04
N ALA A 86 -12.21 -2.72 9.02
CA ALA A 86 -11.63 -3.90 8.42
C ALA A 86 -11.47 -3.66 6.94
N HIS A 87 -10.33 -4.06 6.36
CA HIS A 87 -10.24 -4.22 4.91
C HIS A 87 -10.99 -5.49 4.50
N LYS A 88 -12.26 -5.60 4.89
CA LYS A 88 -13.20 -6.37 4.11
C LYS A 88 -13.38 -5.55 2.85
N THR A 89 -12.63 -5.90 1.79
CA THR A 89 -13.30 -5.91 0.48
C THR A 89 -14.63 -6.57 0.75
N PRO A 90 -15.76 -5.90 0.53
CA PRO A 90 -17.03 -6.49 0.87
C PRO A 90 -17.10 -7.79 0.08
N GLU A 91 -16.96 -8.92 0.77
CA GLU A 91 -17.30 -10.22 0.22
C GLU A 91 -18.82 -10.21 0.19
N ILE A 92 -19.38 -9.51 -0.80
CA ILE A 92 -20.82 -9.41 -0.93
C ILE A 92 -21.31 -10.79 -1.35
N PRO A 93 -22.10 -11.48 -0.52
CA PRO A 93 -22.72 -12.75 -0.88
C PRO A 93 -23.63 -12.44 -2.08
N GLY A 94 -23.25 -12.94 -3.26
CA GLY A 94 -23.92 -12.62 -4.54
C GLY A 94 -22.96 -12.36 -5.70
N CYS A 95 -21.74 -11.86 -5.46
CA CYS A 95 -20.74 -11.70 -6.54
C CYS A 95 -19.89 -12.96 -6.77
N ARG A 96 -19.74 -13.81 -5.74
CA ARG A 96 -19.04 -15.11 -5.87
C ARG A 96 -19.74 -16.06 -6.84
N GLU A 97 -21.06 -15.97 -6.98
CA GLU A 97 -21.84 -16.86 -7.85
C GLU A 97 -21.66 -16.54 -9.34
N VAL A 98 -21.25 -15.30 -9.66
CA VAL A 98 -20.99 -14.85 -11.05
C VAL A 98 -19.51 -15.00 -11.42
N HIS A 99 -18.61 -15.12 -10.43
CA HIS A 99 -17.19 -15.35 -10.67
C HIS A 99 -16.55 -16.16 -9.52
N MET A 100 -16.31 -17.44 -9.77
CA MET A 100 -15.36 -18.27 -9.00
C MET A 100 -13.89 -17.90 -9.28
N GLY A 101 -13.63 -16.76 -9.94
CA GLY A 101 -12.35 -16.47 -10.59
C GLY A 101 -11.33 -15.79 -9.69
N GLU A 102 -10.07 -16.17 -9.85
CA GLU A 102 -8.91 -15.57 -9.16
C GLU A 102 -8.54 -14.16 -9.65
N GLY A 103 -9.26 -13.58 -10.60
CA GLY A 103 -8.95 -12.31 -11.28
C GLY A 103 -10.08 -11.28 -11.25
N TYR A 104 -9.97 -10.25 -12.10
CA TYR A 104 -10.96 -9.19 -12.25
C TYR A 104 -12.33 -9.68 -12.75
N LEU A 105 -13.40 -9.03 -12.27
CA LEU A 105 -14.74 -9.22 -12.84
C LEU A 105 -14.82 -8.63 -14.25
N THR A 106 -15.26 -9.41 -15.24
CA THR A 106 -15.52 -8.90 -16.59
C THR A 106 -16.89 -8.24 -16.75
N LYS A 107 -17.80 -8.45 -15.79
CA LYS A 107 -19.14 -7.87 -15.75
C LYS A 107 -19.53 -7.50 -14.32
N CYS A 108 -20.09 -6.31 -14.15
CA CYS A 108 -20.70 -5.88 -12.89
C CYS A 108 -22.19 -6.23 -12.94
N HIS A 109 -22.67 -7.09 -12.04
CA HIS A 109 -24.07 -7.48 -12.02
C HIS A 109 -24.80 -6.70 -10.92
N SER A 110 -25.67 -5.76 -11.32
CA SER A 110 -26.46 -4.91 -10.41
C SER A 110 -25.60 -4.15 -9.37
N THR A 111 -26.25 -3.54 -8.38
CA THR A 111 -25.61 -2.89 -7.22
C THR A 111 -24.96 -3.88 -6.25
N THR A 112 -25.23 -5.18 -6.40
CA THR A 112 -24.71 -6.24 -5.53
C THR A 112 -23.19 -6.37 -5.59
N CYS A 113 -22.53 -5.92 -6.66
CA CYS A 113 -21.08 -5.97 -6.80
C CYS A 113 -20.38 -4.63 -6.66
N ASP A 114 -21.07 -3.61 -6.14
CA ASP A 114 -20.48 -2.28 -5.99
C ASP A 114 -19.24 -2.31 -5.09
N GLY A 115 -18.20 -1.60 -5.54
CA GLY A 115 -16.87 -1.57 -4.88
C GLY A 115 -15.96 -2.75 -5.22
N VAL A 116 -16.43 -3.77 -5.96
CA VAL A 116 -15.57 -4.86 -6.42
C VAL A 116 -14.76 -4.43 -7.65
N ALA A 117 -13.48 -4.80 -7.69
CA ALA A 117 -12.60 -4.53 -8.81
C ALA A 117 -13.06 -5.31 -10.07
N CYS A 118 -13.17 -4.59 -11.18
CA CYS A 118 -13.65 -5.10 -12.46
C CYS A 118 -12.68 -4.70 -13.58
N ILE A 119 -12.85 -5.31 -14.75
CA ILE A 119 -12.09 -4.97 -15.95
C ILE A 119 -13.06 -4.75 -17.11
N ASN A 120 -12.94 -3.59 -17.75
CA ASN A 120 -13.67 -3.25 -18.94
C ASN A 120 -12.87 -3.72 -20.16
N LEU A 121 -13.45 -4.61 -20.95
CA LEU A 121 -12.84 -5.15 -22.16
C LEU A 121 -13.33 -4.33 -23.35
N LEU A 122 -12.54 -3.35 -23.77
CA LEU A 122 -12.87 -2.52 -24.92
C LEU A 122 -12.73 -3.34 -26.21
N THR A 123 -13.72 -3.24 -27.10
CA THR A 123 -13.87 -4.14 -28.25
C THR A 123 -12.88 -3.89 -29.38
N LYS A 124 -12.14 -2.76 -29.44
CA LYS A 124 -11.01 -2.53 -30.36
C LYS A 124 -10.32 -1.16 -30.16
N PRO A 125 -8.96 -1.07 -30.25
CA PRO A 125 -8.04 -2.18 -30.02
C PRO A 125 -8.26 -2.72 -28.61
N THR A 126 -8.07 -4.04 -28.42
CA THR A 126 -8.32 -4.74 -27.16
C THR A 126 -7.51 -4.11 -26.04
N SER A 127 -8.12 -3.16 -25.35
CA SER A 127 -7.56 -2.46 -24.22
C SER A 127 -8.43 -2.86 -23.05
N ALA A 128 -7.83 -3.63 -22.16
CA ALA A 128 -8.46 -3.94 -20.90
C ALA A 128 -8.16 -2.77 -19.95
N ILE A 129 -9.16 -2.30 -19.22
CA ILE A 129 -9.01 -1.20 -18.29
C ILE A 129 -9.65 -1.61 -16.98
N ALA A 130 -8.86 -1.68 -15.91
CA ALA A 130 -9.42 -1.96 -14.60
C ALA A 130 -10.23 -0.78 -14.07
N GLY A 131 -11.16 -1.11 -13.20
CA GLY A 131 -12.09 -0.19 -12.61
C GLY A 131 -12.70 -0.77 -11.35
N ILE A 132 -13.74 -0.11 -10.86
CA ILE A 132 -14.59 -0.63 -9.80
C ILE A 132 -16.04 -0.64 -10.26
N CYS A 133 -16.77 -1.68 -9.85
CA CYS A 133 -18.19 -1.73 -10.09
C CYS A 133 -18.90 -0.62 -9.30
N LYS A 134 -19.73 0.17 -9.99
CA LYS A 134 -20.66 1.14 -9.42
C LYS A 134 -21.96 1.09 -10.20
N ASN A 135 -23.08 0.89 -9.51
CA ASN A 135 -24.41 0.84 -10.12
C ASN A 135 -24.50 -0.14 -11.30
N GLY A 136 -23.91 -1.33 -11.16
CA GLY A 136 -23.92 -2.37 -12.20
C GLY A 136 -23.07 -2.06 -13.44
N ARG A 137 -22.17 -1.06 -13.39
CA ARG A 137 -21.22 -0.75 -14.47
C ARG A 137 -19.79 -0.74 -13.94
N CYS A 138 -18.85 -1.14 -14.79
CA CYS A 138 -17.43 -1.05 -14.46
C CYS A 138 -16.93 0.37 -14.75
N VAL A 139 -16.72 1.17 -13.70
CA VAL A 139 -16.20 2.54 -13.82
C VAL A 139 -14.67 2.47 -13.87
N PRO A 140 -14.03 2.91 -14.96
CA PRO A 140 -12.60 2.76 -15.17
C PRO A 140 -11.81 3.60 -14.18
N PHE A 141 -10.59 3.16 -13.83
CA PHE A 141 -9.81 3.79 -12.76
C PHE A 141 -9.55 5.29 -12.98
N TYR A 142 -9.37 5.75 -14.21
CA TYR A 142 -9.12 7.17 -14.49
C TYR A 142 -10.33 8.08 -14.20
N ASP A 143 -11.55 7.52 -14.14
CA ASP A 143 -12.78 8.22 -13.73
C ASP A 143 -13.01 8.14 -12.21
N LEU A 144 -12.10 7.51 -11.46
CA LEU A 144 -12.20 7.33 -10.01
C LEU A 144 -11.38 8.37 -9.25
N THR A 145 -11.80 8.62 -8.01
CA THR A 145 -11.01 9.42 -7.06
C THR A 145 -9.68 8.72 -6.74
N TYR A 146 -8.65 9.47 -6.35
CA TYR A 146 -7.33 8.89 -6.02
C TYR A 146 -7.37 7.73 -5.00
N PRO A 147 -8.19 7.77 -3.93
CA PRO A 147 -8.35 6.62 -3.04
C PRO A 147 -8.96 5.40 -3.73
N GLU A 148 -9.93 5.60 -4.62
CA GLU A 148 -10.63 4.54 -5.34
C GLU A 148 -9.79 3.93 -6.47
N GLN A 149 -8.87 4.69 -7.07
CA GLN A 149 -7.91 4.17 -8.05
C GLN A 149 -7.08 3.00 -7.51
N LYS A 150 -6.75 3.04 -6.20
CA LYS A 150 -6.07 1.93 -5.52
C LYS A 150 -6.96 0.69 -5.39
N LEU A 151 -8.27 0.87 -5.25
CA LEU A 151 -9.24 -0.22 -5.18
C LEU A 151 -9.44 -0.91 -6.53
N ALA A 152 -9.25 -0.18 -7.63
CA ALA A 152 -9.24 -0.76 -8.98
C ALA A 152 -8.01 -1.65 -9.25
N HIS A 153 -6.94 -1.57 -8.44
CA HIS A 153 -5.71 -2.36 -8.63
C HIS A 153 -5.31 -3.11 -7.36
N PRO A 154 -6.14 -4.04 -6.87
CA PRO A 154 -5.84 -4.75 -5.64
C PRO A 154 -4.62 -5.67 -5.83
N TYR A 155 -3.77 -5.74 -4.81
CA TYR A 155 -2.52 -6.52 -4.85
C TYR A 155 -2.75 -8.00 -5.21
N ARG A 156 -3.87 -8.61 -4.78
CA ARG A 156 -4.22 -10.00 -5.10
C ARG A 156 -4.33 -10.30 -6.61
N TYR A 157 -4.57 -9.29 -7.44
CA TYR A 157 -4.65 -9.42 -8.90
C TYR A 157 -3.36 -8.99 -9.61
N GLN A 158 -2.32 -8.64 -8.87
CA GLN A 158 -1.00 -8.30 -9.40
C GLN A 158 -0.21 -9.57 -9.72
N LYS A 159 -0.57 -10.26 -10.80
CA LYS A 159 0.08 -11.51 -11.22
C LYS A 159 0.84 -11.40 -12.54
N CYS A 160 0.60 -10.34 -13.32
CA CYS A 160 1.36 -10.14 -14.56
C CYS A 160 2.81 -9.78 -14.21
N GLN A 161 3.76 -10.28 -14.99
CA GLN A 161 5.19 -9.97 -14.78
C GLN A 161 5.47 -8.48 -14.99
N GLU A 162 6.62 -7.96 -14.58
CA GLU A 162 6.95 -6.59 -14.99
C GLU A 162 7.23 -6.56 -16.49
N LYS A 163 6.75 -5.51 -17.19
CA LYS A 163 6.91 -5.38 -18.64
C LYS A 163 7.54 -4.05 -18.99
N GLU A 164 8.54 -4.05 -19.86
CA GLU A 164 9.04 -2.80 -20.45
C GLU A 164 8.08 -2.28 -21.52
N HIS A 165 7.91 -0.96 -21.54
CA HIS A 165 7.19 -0.32 -22.64
C HIS A 165 8.16 0.12 -23.72
N TYR A 166 8.19 -0.60 -24.85
CA TYR A 166 9.01 -0.23 -26.02
C TYR A 166 8.26 0.64 -27.03
N GLY A 167 7.01 1.04 -26.72
CA GLY A 167 6.21 1.88 -27.60
C GLY A 167 6.76 3.29 -27.70
N ARG A 168 6.58 3.95 -28.85
CA ARG A 168 6.95 5.37 -29.03
C ARG A 168 5.98 6.34 -28.34
N ASN A 169 4.84 5.85 -27.87
CA ASN A 169 3.81 6.63 -27.22
C ASN A 169 4.04 6.71 -25.70
N VAL A 170 3.76 7.87 -25.12
CA VAL A 170 3.73 8.05 -23.67
C VAL A 170 2.54 7.25 -23.09
N LEU A 171 2.77 6.56 -21.98
CA LEU A 171 1.74 5.81 -21.28
C LEU A 171 0.76 6.75 -20.55
N SER A 172 -0.54 6.51 -20.71
CA SER A 172 -1.57 7.19 -19.92
C SER A 172 -1.60 6.71 -18.46
N ASN A 173 -1.07 5.51 -18.19
CA ASN A 173 -0.93 4.96 -16.84
C ASN A 173 0.14 3.88 -16.80
N CYS A 174 0.58 3.53 -15.60
CA CYS A 174 1.68 2.60 -15.37
C CYS A 174 1.24 1.16 -15.10
N TYR A 175 -0.01 0.85 -15.40
CA TYR A 175 -0.56 -0.49 -15.32
C TYR A 175 -0.66 -1.08 -16.72
N TYR A 176 -0.50 -2.39 -16.78
CA TYR A 176 -0.93 -3.16 -17.93
C TYR A 176 -1.68 -4.39 -17.46
N TYR A 177 -2.43 -4.99 -18.37
CA TYR A 177 -3.32 -6.08 -18.03
C TYR A 177 -2.98 -7.30 -18.90
N CYS A 178 -3.03 -8.46 -18.28
CA CYS A 178 -2.80 -9.74 -18.94
C CYS A 178 -3.95 -10.70 -18.63
N ASN A 179 -4.24 -11.55 -19.61
CA ASN A 179 -5.14 -12.68 -19.41
C ASN A 179 -4.28 -13.93 -19.19
N MET A 180 -4.49 -14.61 -18.07
CA MET A 180 -3.84 -15.88 -17.73
C MET A 180 -4.94 -16.86 -17.31
N ASP A 181 -4.97 -18.04 -17.92
CA ASP A 181 -5.95 -19.09 -17.63
C ASP A 181 -7.40 -18.58 -17.62
N ASN A 182 -7.76 -17.76 -18.62
CA ASN A 182 -9.09 -17.17 -18.78
C ASN A 182 -9.51 -16.20 -17.64
N ALA A 183 -8.55 -15.74 -16.82
CA ALA A 183 -8.74 -14.72 -15.81
C ALA A 183 -7.87 -13.49 -16.11
N TRP A 184 -8.38 -12.31 -15.76
CA TRP A 184 -7.67 -11.06 -15.96
C TRP A 184 -6.92 -10.62 -14.70
N TYR A 185 -5.71 -10.14 -14.91
CA TYR A 185 -4.79 -9.66 -13.89
C TYR A 185 -4.16 -8.34 -14.34
N HIS A 186 -3.50 -7.67 -13.40
CA HIS A 186 -2.68 -6.49 -13.70
C HIS A 186 -1.21 -6.75 -13.38
N GLY A 187 -0.36 -5.91 -13.95
CA GLY A 187 1.04 -5.76 -13.59
C GLY A 187 1.50 -4.35 -13.89
N TYR A 188 2.78 -4.10 -13.67
CA TYR A 188 3.38 -2.79 -13.83
C TYR A 188 4.25 -2.71 -15.06
N TYR A 189 4.23 -1.54 -15.69
CA TYR A 189 5.32 -1.17 -16.59
C TYR A 189 6.60 -0.91 -15.78
N SER A 190 7.73 -1.34 -16.32
CA SER A 190 9.02 -1.24 -15.66
C SER A 190 9.43 0.20 -15.39
N SER A 191 10.31 0.40 -14.42
CA SER A 191 10.86 1.72 -14.10
C SER A 191 12.03 2.17 -14.97
N ASN A 192 12.19 1.58 -16.13
CA ASN A 192 13.26 1.92 -17.05
C ASN A 192 12.94 3.18 -17.86
N LEU A 193 13.96 3.74 -18.51
CA LEU A 193 13.89 5.00 -19.26
C LEU A 193 12.89 4.98 -20.42
N THR A 194 12.47 3.79 -20.85
CA THR A 194 11.54 3.56 -21.97
C THR A 194 10.07 3.63 -21.56
N SER A 195 9.75 3.46 -20.27
CA SER A 195 8.39 3.45 -19.75
C SER A 195 7.94 4.84 -19.26
N SER A 196 7.86 5.79 -20.19
CA SER A 196 7.42 7.16 -19.89
C SER A 196 5.89 7.25 -19.71
N CYS A 197 5.45 8.15 -18.84
CA CYS A 197 4.05 8.37 -18.50
C CYS A 197 3.73 9.85 -18.28
N TYR A 198 2.45 10.22 -18.35
CA TYR A 198 2.01 11.57 -17.98
C TYR A 198 1.93 11.73 -16.47
N LEU A 199 2.53 12.80 -15.95
CA LEU A 199 2.44 13.14 -14.53
C LEU A 199 1.01 13.54 -14.17
N ALA A 200 0.55 13.12 -12.98
CA ALA A 200 -0.78 13.49 -12.49
C ALA A 200 -0.91 14.99 -12.23
N ASN A 201 0.20 15.64 -11.85
CA ASN A 201 0.29 17.08 -11.62
C ASN A 201 1.51 17.61 -12.40
N PRO A 202 1.37 17.87 -13.71
CA PRO A 202 2.48 18.35 -14.53
C PRO A 202 2.82 19.81 -14.19
N THR A 203 4.10 20.17 -14.28
CA THR A 203 4.54 21.57 -14.33
C THR A 203 4.76 21.99 -15.79
N PRO A 204 4.75 23.30 -16.12
CA PRO A 204 4.93 23.75 -17.51
C PRO A 204 6.22 23.27 -18.19
N ASP A 205 7.25 22.99 -17.39
CA ASP A 205 8.56 22.47 -17.80
C ASP A 205 8.68 20.94 -17.68
N ARG A 206 7.70 20.26 -17.06
CA ARG A 206 7.76 18.84 -16.75
C ARG A 206 6.37 18.20 -16.79
N GLU A 207 6.00 17.73 -17.98
CA GLU A 207 4.73 17.03 -18.21
C GLU A 207 4.85 15.50 -18.05
N LEU A 208 6.06 14.98 -18.16
CA LEU A 208 6.34 13.55 -18.26
C LEU A 208 7.15 13.03 -17.06
N GLY A 209 6.87 11.78 -16.73
CA GLY A 209 7.58 10.99 -15.74
C GLY A 209 7.86 9.57 -16.24
N TRP A 210 8.21 8.70 -15.31
CA TRP A 210 8.49 7.29 -15.52
C TRP A 210 7.65 6.42 -14.60
N CYS A 211 7.29 5.25 -15.10
CA CYS A 211 6.49 4.31 -14.34
C CYS A 211 7.26 3.69 -13.19
N CYS A 212 6.60 3.55 -12.05
CA CYS A 212 7.16 2.85 -10.89
C CYS A 212 6.02 2.27 -10.05
N GLN A 213 5.92 0.94 -10.04
CA GLN A 213 4.91 0.21 -9.26
C GLN A 213 3.47 0.78 -9.42
N GLY A 214 3.09 1.10 -10.66
CA GLY A 214 1.78 1.65 -10.99
C GLY A 214 1.63 3.16 -10.82
N ARG A 215 2.67 3.87 -10.37
CA ARG A 215 2.69 5.34 -10.25
C ARG A 215 3.54 5.96 -11.34
N CYS A 216 3.17 7.16 -11.78
CA CYS A 216 4.03 7.99 -12.61
C CYS A 216 4.85 8.94 -11.73
N LEU A 217 6.17 8.82 -11.76
CA LEU A 217 7.10 9.61 -10.94
C LEU A 217 8.02 10.45 -11.81
N GLU A 218 8.51 11.56 -11.26
CA GLU A 218 9.45 12.44 -11.96
C GLU A 218 10.84 11.82 -12.18
N MET A 219 11.16 10.70 -11.54
CA MET A 219 12.46 10.05 -11.63
C MET A 219 12.31 8.67 -12.24
N ALA A 220 13.20 8.34 -13.18
CA ALA A 220 13.39 6.98 -13.66
C ALA A 220 14.06 6.12 -12.59
N HIS A 221 13.81 4.81 -12.67
CA HIS A 221 14.22 3.80 -11.70
C HIS A 221 13.57 4.01 -10.33
N CYS A 222 12.72 3.07 -9.92
CA CYS A 222 12.13 3.09 -8.59
C CYS A 222 13.24 3.19 -7.55
N LEU A 223 13.28 4.28 -6.78
CA LEU A 223 14.07 4.30 -5.55
C LEU A 223 13.45 3.28 -4.62
N ALA A 224 14.21 2.25 -4.25
CA ALA A 224 13.80 1.27 -3.26
C ALA A 224 13.55 2.02 -1.94
N SER A 225 12.28 2.29 -1.64
CA SER A 225 11.83 2.90 -0.37
C SER A 225 11.42 1.82 0.62
#